data_AF-A0A966R7F6-F1
#
_entry.id   AF-A0A966R7F6-F1
#
_cell.length_a   1.000
_cell.length_b   1.000
_cell.length_c   1.000
_cell.angle_alpha   90.00
_cell.angle_beta   90.00
_cell.angle_gamma   90.00
#
_symmetry.space_group_name_H-M   'P 1'
#
loop_
_entity.id
_entity.type
_entity.pdbx_description
1 polymer ?
#
loop_
_entity_poly.entity_id
_entity_poly.type
_entity_poly.pdbx_seq_one_letter_code
_entity_poly.pdbx_strand_id
1 'polypeptide(L)'
;VWWQLERTFNEPGPYVFQLQLGKTGLRDAADWVNIGPPVVNGYMAYDPAWRESGYDLLDHYRVVLTTPTNVYVSQAANCYGDIPERDWLLAREIIRKEQLRFKYVAVPGYLLKPFRFGKPCTRCRDQLTQEVLDSDCPVCNGTGFEVGYHPPLSMQCWDLSTQTIQEGVDAQLKGITRENPYITARVIGFPAINKNDIWVNGSSDERWLVETIQIAAAIRNVPLVYQIQMGLLPFSNTAYAIEVGGEPAERVGPTLPIEGCGAVPVDQNYNGNDRFAYRDASGCPIHGAMVHVYTKAVFDVTGLDTPQNLALGVTSTTANGRWAQSIALDPGEYAIVYHKLGEYGPDVDFVNVVAVNQPQLLTTKPAVATAPSKPERPDSFWDI
;
A
#
# COMPACT_ATOMS: atom_id res chain seq x y z
N VAL A 1 -1.35 -9.21 14.10
CA VAL A 1 -2.73 -9.50 13.67
C VAL A 1 -2.93 -8.98 12.25
N TRP A 2 -3.70 -9.69 11.41
CA TRP A 2 -4.07 -9.22 10.07
C TRP A 2 -5.59 -9.31 9.90
N TRP A 3 -6.13 -8.55 8.95
CA TRP A 3 -7.55 -8.53 8.64
C TRP A 3 -7.78 -8.37 7.14
N GLN A 4 -9.00 -8.66 6.72
CA GLN A 4 -9.47 -8.42 5.35
C GLN A 4 -10.91 -7.96 5.41
N LEU A 5 -11.26 -6.96 4.61
CA LEU A 5 -12.66 -6.55 4.44
C LEU A 5 -13.37 -7.42 3.42
N GLU A 6 -14.68 -7.56 3.59
CA GLU A 6 -15.54 -8.22 2.62
C GLU A 6 -15.50 -7.48 1.28
N ARG A 7 -15.57 -8.21 0.17
CA ARG A 7 -15.51 -7.62 -1.19
C ARG A 7 -16.67 -6.66 -1.49
N THR A 8 -17.78 -6.84 -0.79
CA THR A 8 -18.98 -6.00 -0.89
C THR A 8 -18.83 -4.67 -0.15
N PHE A 9 -17.79 -4.52 0.67
CA PHE A 9 -17.51 -3.27 1.38
C PHE A 9 -17.09 -2.17 0.40
N ASN A 10 -17.85 -1.08 0.36
CA ASN A 10 -17.74 -0.05 -0.68
C ASN A 10 -17.75 1.39 -0.15
N GLU A 11 -17.50 1.59 1.14
CA GLU A 11 -17.40 2.94 1.70
C GLU A 11 -16.16 3.68 1.21
N PRO A 12 -16.17 5.02 1.13
CA PRO A 12 -14.99 5.79 0.76
C PRO A 12 -13.90 5.66 1.83
N GLY A 13 -12.64 5.64 1.38
CA GLY A 13 -11.48 5.80 2.26
C GLY A 13 -11.32 7.26 2.73
N PRO A 14 -10.34 7.54 3.61
CA PRO A 14 -9.35 6.60 4.14
C PRO A 14 -9.94 5.61 5.15
N TYR A 15 -9.40 4.40 5.18
CA TYR A 15 -9.76 3.38 6.17
C TYR A 15 -8.77 3.40 7.33
N VAL A 16 -9.23 3.79 8.51
CA VAL A 16 -8.38 3.87 9.71
C VAL A 16 -8.68 2.67 10.59
N PHE A 17 -7.70 1.81 10.80
CA PHE A 17 -7.85 0.58 11.59
C PHE A 17 -7.16 0.72 12.95
N GLN A 18 -7.91 0.54 14.03
CA GLN A 18 -7.36 0.45 15.39
C GLN A 18 -7.41 -1.00 15.86
N LEU A 19 -6.25 -1.57 16.19
CA LEU A 19 -6.18 -2.88 16.86
C LEU A 19 -6.59 -2.70 18.33
N GLN A 20 -7.46 -3.59 18.82
CA GLN A 20 -7.88 -3.65 20.21
C GLN A 20 -7.72 -5.05 20.78
N LEU A 21 -7.49 -5.13 22.08
CA LEU A 21 -7.43 -6.38 22.84
C LEU A 21 -8.33 -6.31 24.06
N GLY A 22 -9.02 -7.42 24.35
CA GLY A 22 -9.80 -7.62 25.56
C GLY A 22 -9.69 -9.07 26.02
N LYS A 23 -10.01 -9.34 27.29
CA LYS A 23 -9.95 -10.68 27.89
C LYS A 23 -11.27 -11.43 27.78
N THR A 24 -12.37 -10.68 27.69
CA THR A 24 -13.71 -11.25 27.73
C THR A 24 -14.14 -11.84 26.39
N GLY A 25 -13.60 -11.33 25.27
CA GLY A 25 -13.94 -11.80 23.92
C GLY A 25 -15.36 -11.48 23.45
N LEU A 26 -16.19 -10.82 24.26
CA LEU A 26 -17.52 -10.35 23.88
C LEU A 26 -17.44 -9.01 23.16
N ARG A 27 -18.23 -8.85 22.09
CA ARG A 27 -18.26 -7.63 21.27
C ARG A 27 -18.49 -6.37 22.09
N ASP A 28 -19.41 -6.40 23.04
CA ASP A 28 -19.82 -5.23 23.83
C ASP A 28 -19.18 -5.18 25.22
N ALA A 29 -18.13 -5.98 25.45
CA ALA A 29 -17.38 -5.90 26.70
C ALA A 29 -16.71 -4.52 26.86
N ALA A 30 -16.45 -4.11 28.11
CA ALA A 30 -15.84 -2.82 28.41
C ALA A 30 -14.30 -2.90 28.56
N ASP A 31 -13.72 -4.09 28.46
CA ASP A 31 -12.30 -4.37 28.72
C ASP A 31 -11.40 -4.22 27.49
N TRP A 32 -11.92 -3.68 26.38
CA TRP A 32 -11.15 -3.46 25.16
C TRP A 32 -10.20 -2.27 25.28
N VAL A 33 -8.92 -2.52 25.03
CA VAL A 33 -7.84 -1.53 25.08
C VAL A 33 -7.20 -1.40 23.70
N ASN A 34 -6.95 -0.16 23.26
CA ASN A 34 -6.24 0.13 22.01
C ASN A 34 -4.77 -0.34 22.09
N ILE A 35 -4.31 -1.00 21.03
CA ILE A 35 -2.94 -1.47 20.87
C ILE A 35 -2.29 -0.72 19.73
N GLY A 36 -1.19 -0.03 20.04
CA GLY A 36 -0.42 0.71 19.06
C GLY A 36 -1.20 1.86 18.41
N PRO A 37 -0.55 2.59 17.49
CA PRO A 37 -1.20 3.63 16.72
C PRO A 37 -2.21 3.02 15.72
N PRO A 38 -3.21 3.80 15.27
CA PRO A 38 -4.09 3.38 14.19
C PRO A 38 -3.31 3.21 12.87
N VAL A 39 -3.73 2.25 12.06
CA VAL A 39 -3.13 1.91 10.77
C VAL A 39 -4.04 2.39 9.64
N VAL A 40 -3.55 3.26 8.77
CA VAL A 40 -4.32 3.83 7.66
C VAL A 40 -4.16 3.01 6.39
N ASN A 41 -5.27 2.54 5.80
CA ASN A 41 -5.35 1.71 4.59
C ASN A 41 -4.51 0.42 4.64
N GLY A 42 -4.06 0.03 5.83
CA GLY A 42 -3.33 -1.21 6.06
C GLY A 42 -4.26 -2.39 6.30
N TYR A 43 -3.66 -3.57 6.32
CA TYR A 43 -4.35 -4.85 6.52
C TYR A 43 -3.73 -5.67 7.66
N MET A 44 -2.77 -5.08 8.39
CA MET A 44 -2.16 -5.70 9.56
C MET A 44 -1.66 -4.67 10.56
N ALA A 45 -1.59 -5.10 11.81
CA ALA A 45 -0.94 -4.38 12.91
C ALA A 45 -0.13 -5.37 13.73
N TYR A 46 1.00 -4.90 14.25
CA TYR A 46 1.87 -5.65 15.14
C TYR A 46 1.61 -5.22 16.59
N ASP A 47 1.41 -6.19 17.48
CA ASP A 47 1.42 -5.93 18.92
C ASP A 47 2.85 -6.21 19.43
N PRO A 48 3.61 -5.18 19.82
CA PRO A 48 4.97 -5.37 20.31
C PRO A 48 5.02 -5.86 21.76
N ALA A 49 3.93 -5.75 22.50
CA ALA A 49 3.90 -6.13 23.90
C ALA A 49 3.74 -7.65 24.03
N TRP A 50 4.65 -8.27 24.79
CA TRP A 50 4.40 -9.62 25.29
C TRP A 50 3.38 -9.54 26.43
N ARG A 51 2.16 -10.03 26.22
CA ARG A 51 1.05 -9.86 27.18
C ARG A 51 0.86 -11.03 28.12
N GLU A 52 0.64 -12.23 27.59
CA GLU A 52 0.42 -13.41 28.42
C GLU A 52 1.32 -14.58 28.04
N SER A 53 2.06 -15.09 29.03
CA SER A 53 2.62 -16.44 29.03
C SER A 53 2.04 -17.18 30.23
N GLY A 54 1.04 -18.03 30.03
CA GLY A 54 0.37 -18.73 31.12
C GLY A 54 -0.71 -19.69 30.64
N TYR A 55 -1.35 -20.36 31.61
CA TYR A 55 -2.38 -21.38 31.39
C TYR A 55 -3.76 -20.80 31.03
N ASP A 56 -4.06 -19.56 31.43
CA ASP A 56 -5.34 -18.89 31.16
C ASP A 56 -5.22 -17.98 29.94
N LEU A 57 -5.38 -18.56 28.76
CA LEU A 57 -5.24 -17.88 27.47
C LEU A 57 -6.55 -17.20 27.07
N LEU A 58 -6.86 -16.08 27.72
CA LEU A 58 -8.12 -15.35 27.55
C LEU A 58 -8.00 -14.15 26.61
N ASP A 59 -6.82 -13.90 26.04
CA ASP A 59 -6.58 -12.76 25.17
C ASP A 59 -7.30 -12.89 23.81
N HIS A 60 -8.16 -11.91 23.51
CA HIS A 60 -8.87 -11.78 22.24
C HIS A 60 -8.51 -10.47 21.56
N TYR A 61 -8.32 -10.52 20.25
CA TYR A 61 -8.09 -9.35 19.41
C TYR A 61 -9.36 -9.01 18.62
N ARG A 62 -9.58 -7.71 18.40
CA ARG A 62 -10.53 -7.23 17.41
C ARG A 62 -9.96 -6.01 16.69
N VAL A 63 -10.54 -5.68 15.55
CA VAL A 63 -10.17 -4.51 14.77
C VAL A 63 -11.37 -3.58 14.69
N VAL A 64 -11.14 -2.32 15.00
CA VAL A 64 -12.12 -1.24 14.80
C VAL A 64 -11.72 -0.50 13.53
N LEU A 65 -12.59 -0.49 12.54
CA LEU A 65 -12.45 0.29 11.32
C LEU A 65 -13.25 1.58 11.48
N THR A 66 -12.58 2.71 11.31
CA THR A 66 -13.19 4.03 11.18
C THR A 66 -13.06 4.49 9.73
N THR A 67 -14.20 4.79 9.11
CA THR A 67 -14.29 5.45 7.80
C THR A 67 -14.79 6.88 8.00
N PRO A 68 -14.83 7.71 6.94
CA PRO A 68 -15.44 9.04 7.02
C PRO A 68 -16.94 9.00 7.38
N THR A 69 -17.61 7.89 7.13
CA THR A 69 -19.07 7.75 7.29
C THR A 69 -19.44 7.04 8.59
N ASN A 70 -18.71 5.97 8.95
CA ASN A 70 -19.14 5.01 9.96
C ASN A 70 -17.96 4.40 10.73
N VAL A 71 -18.30 3.72 11.84
CA VAL A 71 -17.37 2.90 12.61
C VAL A 71 -17.86 1.45 12.63
N TYR A 72 -16.99 0.52 12.24
CA TYR A 72 -17.24 -0.91 12.21
C TYR A 72 -16.34 -1.63 13.20
N VAL A 73 -16.88 -2.66 13.83
CA VAL A 73 -16.14 -3.48 14.80
C VAL A 73 -16.15 -4.92 14.32
N SER A 74 -14.97 -5.53 14.17
CA SER A 74 -14.86 -6.94 13.81
C SER A 74 -15.37 -7.85 14.92
N GLN A 75 -15.63 -9.11 14.58
CA GLN A 75 -15.74 -10.16 15.60
C GLN A 75 -14.42 -10.28 16.37
N ALA A 76 -14.52 -10.67 17.64
CA ALA A 76 -13.36 -10.98 18.45
C ALA A 76 -12.74 -12.30 17.98
N ALA A 77 -11.43 -12.33 17.80
CA ALA A 77 -10.65 -13.51 17.46
C ALA A 77 -9.73 -13.86 18.62
N ASN A 78 -9.75 -15.11 19.06
CA ASN A 78 -8.78 -15.62 20.03
C ASN A 78 -7.38 -15.59 19.40
N CYS A 79 -6.36 -15.21 20.18
CA CYS A 79 -4.97 -15.17 19.76
C CYS A 79 -4.41 -16.53 19.27
N TYR A 80 -5.00 -17.65 19.67
CA TYR A 80 -4.63 -19.01 19.24
C TYR A 80 -5.53 -19.58 18.13
N GLY A 81 -6.62 -18.90 17.78
CA GLY A 81 -7.68 -19.47 16.95
C GLY A 81 -8.23 -20.76 17.57
N ASP A 82 -8.36 -21.82 16.77
CA ASP A 82 -8.83 -23.14 17.20
C ASP A 82 -7.69 -24.09 17.63
N ILE A 83 -6.45 -23.59 17.78
CA ILE A 83 -5.30 -24.43 18.08
C ILE A 83 -5.13 -24.58 19.60
N PRO A 84 -5.08 -25.82 20.15
CA PRO A 84 -4.77 -26.00 21.57
C PRO A 84 -3.31 -25.64 21.87
N GLU A 85 -3.01 -25.28 23.12
CA GLU A 85 -1.69 -24.78 23.56
C GLU A 85 -0.50 -25.64 23.07
N ARG A 86 -0.59 -26.97 23.23
CA ARG A 86 0.45 -27.90 22.77
C ARG A 86 0.76 -27.74 21.29
N ASP A 87 -0.27 -27.61 20.47
CA ASP A 87 -0.14 -27.52 19.03
C ASP A 87 0.32 -26.12 18.61
N TRP A 88 0.00 -25.09 19.39
CA TRP A 88 0.57 -23.75 19.22
C TRP A 88 2.06 -23.71 19.52
N LEU A 89 2.53 -24.39 20.58
CA LEU A 89 3.97 -24.51 20.87
C LEU A 89 4.71 -25.21 19.72
N LEU A 90 4.10 -26.24 19.13
CA LEU A 90 4.63 -26.88 17.93
C LEU A 90 4.63 -25.93 16.72
N ALA A 91 3.54 -25.19 16.49
CA ALA A 91 3.46 -24.20 15.42
C ALA A 91 4.53 -23.12 15.55
N ARG A 92 4.72 -22.60 16.77
CA ARG A 92 5.77 -21.63 17.10
C ARG A 92 7.15 -22.18 16.83
N GLU A 93 7.40 -23.44 17.17
CA GLU A 93 8.69 -24.09 16.91
C GLU A 93 8.93 -24.31 15.41
N ILE A 94 7.89 -24.64 14.63
CA ILE A 94 7.98 -24.71 13.16
C ILE A 94 8.34 -23.34 12.58
N ILE A 95 7.60 -22.29 12.96
CA ILE A 95 7.85 -20.92 12.49
C ILE A 95 9.26 -20.47 12.89
N ARG A 96 9.69 -20.75 14.13
CA ARG A 96 11.02 -20.40 14.62
C ARG A 96 12.12 -21.09 13.80
N LYS A 97 11.94 -22.37 13.43
CA LYS A 97 12.89 -23.11 12.58
C LYS A 97 12.95 -22.53 11.16
N GLU A 98 11.81 -22.16 10.59
CA GLU A 98 11.77 -21.47 9.29
C GLU A 98 12.44 -20.08 9.37
N GLN A 99 12.20 -19.32 10.44
CA GLN A 99 12.88 -18.03 10.69
C GLN A 99 14.39 -18.17 10.91
N LEU A 100 14.86 -19.27 11.51
CA LEU A 100 16.29 -19.54 11.62
C LEU A 100 16.93 -19.81 10.26
N ARG A 101 16.24 -20.58 9.41
CA ARG A 101 16.67 -20.86 8.04
C ARG A 101 16.70 -19.58 7.20
N PHE A 102 15.69 -18.75 7.37
CA PHE A 102 15.56 -17.43 6.76
C PHE A 102 16.83 -16.58 6.89
N LYS A 103 17.51 -16.61 8.04
CA LYS A 103 18.72 -15.80 8.28
C LYS A 103 19.81 -16.01 7.23
N TYR A 104 19.83 -17.17 6.57
CA TYR A 104 20.89 -17.56 5.64
C TYR A 104 20.46 -17.64 4.17
N VAL A 105 19.16 -17.82 3.89
CA VAL A 105 18.66 -18.14 2.54
C VAL A 105 17.57 -17.16 2.07
N ALA A 106 17.09 -16.27 2.93
CA ALA A 106 16.02 -15.35 2.55
C ALA A 106 16.51 -14.25 1.62
N VAL A 107 15.67 -13.93 0.64
CA VAL A 107 15.78 -12.77 -0.23
C VAL A 107 14.81 -11.70 0.31
N PRO A 108 15.30 -10.50 0.64
CA PRO A 108 14.43 -9.42 1.08
C PRO A 108 13.51 -8.98 -0.05
N GLY A 109 12.28 -8.63 0.30
CA GLY A 109 11.29 -8.15 -0.66
C GLY A 109 10.08 -7.56 0.03
N TYR A 110 9.09 -7.25 -0.79
CA TYR A 110 7.84 -6.64 -0.35
C TYR A 110 6.65 -7.34 -0.97
N LEU A 111 5.54 -7.34 -0.25
CA LEU A 111 4.26 -7.85 -0.71
C LEU A 111 3.33 -6.67 -1.00
N LEU A 112 2.89 -6.59 -2.25
CA LEU A 112 1.81 -5.71 -2.68
C LEU A 112 0.52 -6.52 -2.74
N LYS A 113 -0.45 -6.14 -1.92
CA LYS A 113 -1.78 -6.74 -1.93
C LYS A 113 -2.74 -5.85 -2.72
N PRO A 114 -3.44 -6.38 -3.74
CA PRO A 114 -4.44 -5.61 -4.44
C PRO A 114 -5.63 -5.33 -3.53
N PHE A 115 -6.19 -4.12 -3.63
CA PHE A 115 -7.48 -3.83 -3.03
C PHE A 115 -8.54 -4.72 -3.68
N ARG A 116 -9.38 -5.34 -2.83
CA ARG A 116 -10.51 -6.19 -3.26
C ARG A 116 -11.86 -5.59 -2.90
N PHE A 117 -11.82 -4.39 -2.35
CA PHE A 117 -12.93 -3.67 -1.75
C PHE A 117 -12.68 -2.17 -1.86
N GLY A 118 -13.71 -1.39 -1.59
CA GLY A 118 -13.67 0.07 -1.59
C GLY A 118 -14.26 0.69 -2.84
N LYS A 119 -13.91 1.96 -3.08
CA LYS A 119 -14.50 2.74 -4.18
C LYS A 119 -14.08 2.17 -5.54
N PRO A 120 -15.04 1.76 -6.40
CA PRO A 120 -14.73 1.21 -7.71
C PRO A 120 -14.06 2.27 -8.60
N CYS A 121 -13.12 1.85 -9.43
CA CYS A 121 -12.47 2.74 -10.38
C CYS A 121 -13.44 3.15 -11.49
N THR A 122 -13.63 4.45 -11.67
CA THR A 122 -14.54 5.02 -12.70
C THR A 122 -13.99 4.92 -14.13
N ARG A 123 -12.70 4.63 -14.29
CA ARG A 123 -12.02 4.54 -15.60
C ARG A 123 -11.96 3.12 -16.16
N CYS A 124 -11.52 2.16 -15.34
CA CYS A 124 -11.17 0.80 -15.79
C CYS A 124 -12.31 -0.21 -15.65
N ARG A 125 -13.36 0.14 -14.89
CA ARG A 125 -14.43 -0.79 -14.54
C ARG A 125 -15.70 -0.48 -15.32
N ASP A 126 -16.31 -1.49 -15.92
CA ASP A 126 -17.62 -1.35 -16.54
C ASP A 126 -18.69 -1.08 -15.46
N GLN A 127 -19.52 -0.07 -15.68
CA GLN A 127 -20.57 0.33 -14.75
C GLN A 127 -21.65 -0.74 -14.59
N LEU A 128 -21.91 -1.52 -15.64
CA LEU A 128 -22.96 -2.54 -15.64
C LEU A 128 -22.46 -3.89 -15.12
N THR A 129 -21.39 -4.43 -15.72
CA THR A 129 -20.86 -5.76 -15.35
C THR A 129 -19.93 -5.74 -14.14
N GLN A 130 -19.41 -4.56 -13.78
CA GLN A 130 -18.39 -4.40 -12.73
C GLN A 130 -17.09 -5.16 -13.03
N GLU A 131 -16.85 -5.56 -14.28
CA GLU A 131 -15.61 -6.19 -14.73
C GLU A 131 -14.54 -5.14 -15.06
N VAL A 132 -13.28 -5.53 -14.92
CA VAL A 132 -12.14 -4.68 -15.28
C VAL A 132 -11.87 -4.83 -16.77
N LEU A 133 -12.11 -3.75 -17.53
CA LEU A 133 -11.89 -3.68 -18.97
C LEU A 133 -10.42 -3.41 -19.33
N ASP A 134 -9.71 -2.70 -18.45
CA ASP A 134 -8.32 -2.27 -18.65
C ASP A 134 -7.44 -2.72 -17.47
N SER A 135 -6.66 -3.78 -17.69
CA SER A 135 -5.69 -4.32 -16.73
C SER A 135 -4.49 -3.40 -16.50
N ASP A 136 -4.24 -2.45 -17.39
CA ASP A 136 -3.12 -1.51 -17.32
C ASP A 136 -3.59 -0.08 -17.02
N CYS A 137 -4.72 0.06 -16.33
CA CYS A 137 -5.22 1.36 -15.93
C CYS A 137 -4.29 2.02 -14.89
N PRO A 138 -3.78 3.24 -15.13
CA PRO A 138 -2.84 3.91 -14.23
C PRO A 138 -3.49 4.46 -12.94
N VAL A 139 -4.83 4.44 -12.85
CA VAL A 139 -5.57 4.89 -11.65
C VAL A 139 -5.74 3.74 -10.66
N CYS A 140 -6.05 2.54 -11.18
CA CYS A 140 -6.40 1.36 -10.38
C CYS A 140 -5.30 0.28 -10.39
N ASN A 141 -4.24 0.45 -11.20
CA ASN A 141 -3.18 -0.52 -11.48
C ASN A 141 -3.74 -1.93 -11.77
N GLY A 142 -4.82 -1.97 -12.55
CA GLY A 142 -5.50 -3.21 -12.95
C GLY A 142 -6.38 -3.90 -11.89
N THR A 143 -6.50 -3.34 -10.69
CA THR A 143 -7.26 -4.00 -9.60
C THR A 143 -8.77 -3.74 -9.63
N GLY A 144 -9.21 -2.72 -10.36
CA GLY A 144 -10.63 -2.32 -10.43
C GLY A 144 -11.11 -1.40 -9.29
N PHE A 145 -10.25 -1.09 -8.31
CA PHE A 145 -10.54 -0.20 -7.20
C PHE A 145 -9.60 1.01 -7.20
N GLU A 146 -10.06 2.16 -6.71
CA GLU A 146 -9.20 3.34 -6.55
C GLU A 146 -8.00 3.01 -5.62
N VAL A 147 -6.87 3.71 -5.79
CA VAL A 147 -5.55 3.44 -5.17
C VAL A 147 -4.86 2.17 -5.69
N GLY A 148 -5.60 1.10 -5.87
CA GLY A 148 -5.15 -0.13 -6.50
C GLY A 148 -4.54 -1.14 -5.55
N TYR A 149 -3.48 -0.78 -4.82
CA TYR A 149 -2.79 -1.69 -3.89
C TYR A 149 -2.69 -1.11 -2.48
N HIS A 150 -2.70 -1.98 -1.48
CA HIS A 150 -2.33 -1.63 -0.12
C HIS A 150 -0.86 -1.18 -0.05
N PRO A 151 -0.49 -0.38 0.98
CA PRO A 151 0.90 -0.02 1.21
C PRO A 151 1.82 -1.26 1.21
N PRO A 152 3.01 -1.18 0.59
CA PRO A 152 3.93 -2.30 0.53
C PRO A 152 4.29 -2.80 1.93
N LEU A 153 4.24 -4.12 2.10
CA LEU A 153 4.65 -4.76 3.34
C LEU A 153 5.94 -5.52 3.14
N SER A 154 6.93 -5.35 4.02
CA SER A 154 8.14 -6.17 3.99
C SER A 154 7.80 -7.66 4.13
N MET A 155 8.11 -8.44 3.10
CA MET A 155 7.93 -9.88 3.11
C MET A 155 9.10 -10.54 2.39
N GLN A 156 9.78 -11.42 3.11
CA GLN A 156 10.92 -12.14 2.56
C GLN A 156 10.49 -13.51 2.06
N CYS A 157 11.07 -13.91 0.94
CA CYS A 157 10.90 -15.22 0.34
C CYS A 157 12.21 -15.98 0.47
N TRP A 158 12.17 -17.29 0.69
CA TRP A 158 13.38 -18.13 0.68
C TRP A 158 13.19 -19.36 -0.19
N ASP A 159 14.29 -20.07 -0.46
CA ASP A 159 14.35 -21.18 -1.40
C ASP A 159 13.79 -20.80 -2.78
N LEU A 160 14.12 -19.60 -3.29
CA LEU A 160 13.77 -19.22 -4.64
C LEU A 160 14.42 -20.22 -5.60
N SER A 161 13.60 -20.97 -6.33
CA SER A 161 14.10 -21.87 -7.36
C SER A 161 14.72 -21.07 -8.50
N THR A 162 15.62 -21.71 -9.25
CA THR A 162 16.07 -21.17 -10.53
C THR A 162 14.88 -20.94 -11.45
N GLN A 163 14.94 -19.89 -12.26
CA GLN A 163 13.89 -19.56 -13.23
C GLN A 163 13.68 -20.75 -14.17
N THR A 164 12.46 -21.27 -14.18
CA THR A 164 12.07 -22.29 -15.14
C THR A 164 11.35 -21.59 -16.27
N ILE A 165 11.96 -21.60 -17.46
CA ILE A 165 11.32 -21.09 -18.68
C ILE A 165 10.55 -22.27 -19.27
N GLN A 166 9.23 -22.18 -19.27
CA GLN A 166 8.36 -23.12 -19.96
C GLN A 166 7.96 -22.53 -21.30
N GLU A 167 8.16 -23.27 -22.38
CA GLU A 167 7.68 -22.91 -23.70
C GLU A 167 6.51 -23.82 -24.04
N GLY A 168 5.30 -23.30 -23.81
CA GLY A 168 4.06 -23.97 -24.21
C GLY A 168 3.86 -23.83 -25.71
N VAL A 169 3.99 -24.94 -26.46
CA VAL A 169 3.51 -25.03 -27.84
C VAL A 169 2.09 -25.57 -27.79
N ASP A 170 1.11 -24.68 -27.79
CA ASP A 170 -0.29 -25.09 -27.89
C ASP A 170 -0.57 -25.62 -29.30
N ALA A 171 -1.13 -26.84 -29.39
CA ALA A 171 -1.37 -27.52 -30.66
C ALA A 171 -2.48 -26.87 -31.50
N GLN A 172 -3.29 -25.98 -30.90
CA GLN A 172 -4.41 -25.31 -31.58
C GLN A 172 -4.17 -23.82 -31.86
N LEU A 173 -3.20 -23.17 -31.20
CA LEU A 173 -2.88 -21.76 -31.38
C LEU A 173 -1.54 -21.61 -32.12
N LYS A 174 -1.57 -21.06 -33.34
CA LYS A 174 -0.35 -20.65 -34.06
C LYS A 174 0.30 -19.47 -33.33
N GLY A 175 1.18 -19.77 -32.39
CA GLY A 175 2.05 -18.79 -31.72
C GLY A 175 2.85 -19.43 -30.59
N ILE A 176 4.13 -19.07 -30.48
CA ILE A 176 4.90 -19.27 -29.25
C ILE A 176 4.35 -18.30 -28.22
N THR A 177 3.57 -18.82 -27.28
CA THR A 177 3.20 -18.05 -26.09
C THR A 177 4.42 -18.21 -25.18
N ARG A 178 5.31 -17.22 -25.17
CA ARG A 178 6.42 -17.22 -24.23
C ARG A 178 5.79 -17.12 -22.84
N GLU A 179 5.70 -18.23 -22.12
CA GLU A 179 5.21 -18.20 -20.76
C GLU A 179 6.23 -17.42 -19.92
N ASN A 180 5.72 -16.59 -19.03
CA ASN A 180 6.58 -15.83 -18.14
C ASN A 180 7.42 -16.81 -17.29
N PRO A 181 8.70 -16.50 -17.02
CA PRO A 181 9.51 -17.39 -16.20
C PRO A 181 8.84 -17.58 -14.84
N TYR A 182 8.73 -18.84 -14.43
CA TYR A 182 8.16 -19.20 -13.13
C TYR A 182 9.27 -19.48 -12.14
N ILE A 183 9.04 -19.06 -10.90
CA ILE A 183 9.82 -19.47 -9.74
C ILE A 183 8.91 -20.04 -8.67
N THR A 184 9.46 -20.92 -7.86
CA THR A 184 8.83 -21.37 -6.63
C THR A 184 9.60 -20.80 -5.45
N ALA A 185 8.89 -20.43 -4.40
CA ALA A 185 9.49 -19.93 -3.17
C ALA A 185 8.71 -20.44 -1.96
N ARG A 186 9.35 -20.42 -0.79
CA ARG A 186 8.73 -20.67 0.50
C ARG A 186 8.60 -19.37 1.28
N VAL A 187 7.49 -19.23 1.99
CA VAL A 187 7.11 -18.04 2.75
C VAL A 187 6.37 -18.42 4.03
N ILE A 188 6.48 -17.59 5.07
CA ILE A 188 5.71 -17.76 6.30
C ILE A 188 4.25 -17.48 5.96
N GLY A 189 3.33 -18.24 6.54
CA GLY A 189 1.89 -18.08 6.35
C GLY A 189 1.27 -16.80 6.94
N PHE A 190 2.10 -15.81 7.29
CA PHE A 190 1.68 -14.55 7.90
C PHE A 190 2.46 -13.36 7.29
N PRO A 191 1.76 -12.33 6.76
CA PRO A 191 0.32 -12.29 6.55
C PRO A 191 -0.14 -13.35 5.54
N ALA A 192 -1.44 -13.69 5.54
CA ALA A 192 -1.97 -14.65 4.58
C ALA A 192 -1.79 -14.13 3.15
N ILE A 193 -1.19 -14.92 2.26
CA ILE A 193 -0.99 -14.57 0.85
C ILE A 193 -2.18 -15.08 0.04
N ASN A 194 -2.61 -14.30 -0.94
CA ASN A 194 -3.68 -14.68 -1.85
C ASN A 194 -3.17 -14.75 -3.30
N LYS A 195 -3.92 -15.48 -4.13
CA LYS A 195 -3.74 -15.41 -5.58
C LYS A 195 -3.87 -13.97 -6.08
N ASN A 196 -3.02 -13.59 -7.03
CA ASN A 196 -2.86 -12.25 -7.60
C ASN A 196 -2.22 -11.21 -6.66
N ASP A 197 -1.71 -11.61 -5.51
CA ASP A 197 -0.78 -10.75 -4.77
C ASP A 197 0.54 -10.66 -5.56
N ILE A 198 1.29 -9.56 -5.40
CA ILE A 198 2.56 -9.36 -6.10
C ILE A 198 3.68 -9.32 -5.07
N TRP A 199 4.68 -10.19 -5.23
CA TRP A 199 5.92 -10.10 -4.49
C TRP A 199 6.95 -9.31 -5.29
N VAL A 200 7.64 -8.38 -4.65
CA VAL A 200 8.63 -7.51 -5.26
C VAL A 200 9.99 -7.82 -4.65
N ASN A 201 10.97 -8.13 -5.48
CA ASN A 201 12.33 -8.34 -5.03
C ASN A 201 12.94 -7.01 -4.61
N GLY A 202 13.37 -6.89 -3.35
CA GLY A 202 13.89 -5.63 -2.81
C GLY A 202 15.24 -5.19 -3.40
N SER A 203 15.90 -6.06 -4.18
CA SER A 203 17.21 -5.74 -4.80
C SER A 203 17.15 -5.49 -6.31
N SER A 204 16.25 -6.15 -7.03
CA SER A 204 16.14 -6.07 -8.50
C SER A 204 14.89 -5.36 -9.00
N ASP A 205 13.96 -5.01 -8.10
CA ASP A 205 12.59 -4.56 -8.39
C ASP A 205 11.81 -5.49 -9.33
N GLU A 206 12.25 -6.74 -9.50
CA GLU A 206 11.47 -7.73 -10.25
C GLU A 206 10.16 -8.02 -9.50
N ARG A 207 9.04 -7.92 -10.21
CA ARG A 207 7.70 -8.10 -9.65
C ARG A 207 7.13 -9.42 -10.10
N TRP A 208 6.76 -10.25 -9.13
CA TRP A 208 6.34 -11.62 -9.32
C TRP A 208 4.89 -11.76 -8.89
N LEU A 209 4.01 -12.12 -9.82
CA LEU A 209 2.61 -12.37 -9.56
C LEU A 209 2.44 -13.74 -8.90
N VAL A 210 1.77 -13.81 -7.76
CA VAL A 210 1.46 -15.07 -7.08
C VAL A 210 0.29 -15.75 -7.79
N GLU A 211 0.56 -16.90 -8.40
CA GLU A 211 -0.45 -17.64 -9.16
C GLU A 211 -1.01 -18.84 -8.38
N THR A 212 -0.09 -19.65 -7.84
CA THR A 212 -0.43 -20.89 -7.13
C THR A 212 0.14 -20.84 -5.73
N ILE A 213 -0.69 -21.22 -4.75
CA ILE A 213 -0.34 -21.30 -3.34
C ILE A 213 -0.59 -22.72 -2.88
N GLN A 214 0.45 -23.37 -2.38
CA GLN A 214 0.39 -24.70 -1.77
C GLN A 214 0.74 -24.59 -0.30
N ILE A 215 0.05 -25.34 0.56
CA ILE A 215 0.31 -25.36 1.99
C ILE A 215 1.45 -26.37 2.23
N ALA A 216 2.63 -25.87 2.59
CA ALA A 216 3.81 -26.72 2.83
C ALA A 216 3.82 -27.30 4.25
N ALA A 217 3.31 -26.54 5.22
CA ALA A 217 3.13 -27.00 6.59
C ALA A 217 1.86 -26.39 7.19
N ALA A 218 1.07 -27.23 7.86
CA ALA A 218 -0.10 -26.82 8.61
C ALA A 218 -0.26 -27.66 9.88
N ILE A 219 -0.90 -27.06 10.89
CA ILE A 219 -1.32 -27.74 12.11
C ILE A 219 -2.82 -27.50 12.26
N ARG A 220 -3.62 -28.58 12.32
CA ARG A 220 -5.09 -28.54 12.42
C ARG A 220 -5.75 -27.56 11.43
N ASN A 221 -5.37 -27.64 10.16
CA ASN A 221 -5.84 -26.75 9.09
C ASN A 221 -5.41 -25.28 9.20
N VAL A 222 -4.57 -24.91 10.17
CA VAL A 222 -3.93 -23.59 10.20
C VAL A 222 -2.65 -23.65 9.38
N PRO A 223 -2.58 -22.96 8.22
CA PRO A 223 -1.38 -22.92 7.41
C PRO A 223 -0.30 -22.10 8.10
N LEU A 224 0.90 -22.67 8.23
CA LEU A 224 2.06 -22.03 8.85
C LEU A 224 3.10 -21.60 7.83
N VAL A 225 3.25 -22.39 6.76
CA VAL A 225 4.22 -22.16 5.69
C VAL A 225 3.54 -22.43 4.36
N TYR A 226 3.70 -21.51 3.42
CA TYR A 226 3.27 -21.69 2.04
C TYR A 226 4.47 -21.98 1.15
N GLN A 227 4.23 -22.80 0.14
CA GLN A 227 5.04 -22.88 -1.06
C GLN A 227 4.25 -22.19 -2.17
N ILE A 228 4.80 -21.09 -2.67
CA ILE A 228 4.17 -20.27 -3.70
C ILE A 228 4.88 -20.47 -5.03
N GLN A 229 4.09 -20.49 -6.11
CA GLN A 229 4.58 -20.38 -7.47
C GLN A 229 4.22 -18.99 -7.98
N MET A 230 5.21 -18.30 -8.54
CA MET A 230 5.05 -16.93 -9.01
C MET A 230 5.57 -16.80 -10.44
N GLY A 231 4.85 -16.04 -11.26
CA GLY A 231 5.25 -15.67 -12.62
C GLY A 231 5.80 -14.25 -12.66
N LEU A 232 6.89 -14.03 -13.38
CA LEU A 232 7.45 -12.68 -13.55
C LEU A 232 6.48 -11.79 -14.33
N LEU A 233 6.21 -10.59 -13.81
CA LEU A 233 5.43 -9.57 -14.52
C LEU A 233 6.33 -8.86 -15.55
N PRO A 234 5.79 -8.52 -16.73
CA PRO A 234 6.54 -7.73 -17.70
C PRO A 234 6.75 -6.30 -17.17
N PHE A 235 7.91 -5.71 -17.45
CA PHE A 235 8.26 -4.33 -17.06
C PHE A 235 7.26 -3.26 -17.58
N SER A 236 6.47 -3.58 -18.61
CA SER A 236 5.41 -2.69 -19.10
C SER A 236 4.20 -2.61 -18.16
N ASN A 237 4.06 -3.55 -17.22
CA ASN A 237 2.90 -3.63 -16.33
C ASN A 237 2.83 -2.44 -15.37
N THR A 238 1.63 -1.91 -15.16
CA THR A 238 1.39 -0.77 -14.25
C THR A 238 1.81 -1.02 -12.80
N ALA A 239 1.91 -2.27 -12.36
CA ALA A 239 2.42 -2.60 -11.04
C ALA A 239 3.80 -1.98 -10.83
N TYR A 240 4.65 -1.86 -11.85
CA TYR A 240 5.97 -1.21 -11.76
C TYR A 240 5.93 0.29 -11.45
N ALA A 241 4.77 0.95 -11.58
CA ALA A 241 4.62 2.34 -11.17
C ALA A 241 4.41 2.50 -9.65
N ILE A 242 4.16 1.41 -8.92
CA ILE A 242 3.99 1.45 -7.46
C ILE A 242 5.37 1.53 -6.83
N GLU A 243 5.61 2.52 -6.00
CA GLU A 243 6.89 2.67 -5.30
C GLU A 243 7.02 1.62 -4.19
N VAL A 244 8.15 0.90 -4.18
CA VAL A 244 8.40 -0.20 -3.25
C VAL A 244 9.80 -0.08 -2.65
N GLY A 245 10.06 1.05 -1.97
CA GLY A 245 11.29 1.24 -1.16
C GLY A 245 12.60 0.82 -1.85
N GLY A 246 13.11 1.63 -2.76
CA GLY A 246 14.47 1.49 -3.31
C GLY A 246 14.82 2.53 -4.37
N GLU A 247 13.83 2.97 -5.14
CA GLU A 247 14.07 3.64 -6.43
C GLU A 247 13.58 5.09 -6.50
N PRO A 248 14.23 5.95 -7.31
CA PRO A 248 13.64 7.20 -7.75
C PRO A 248 12.40 6.90 -8.62
N ALA A 249 11.24 7.45 -8.26
CA ALA A 249 10.04 7.33 -9.07
C ALA A 249 10.24 8.09 -10.39
N GLU A 250 10.79 7.41 -11.40
CA GLU A 250 11.04 8.01 -12.71
C GLU A 250 9.73 8.12 -13.53
N ARG A 251 8.69 7.37 -13.13
CA ARG A 251 7.32 7.53 -13.63
C ARG A 251 6.46 8.27 -12.62
N VAL A 252 5.67 9.21 -13.12
CA VAL A 252 4.49 9.76 -12.42
C VAL A 252 3.52 8.60 -12.21
N GLY A 253 3.70 7.87 -11.11
CA GLY A 253 2.80 6.83 -10.66
C GLY A 253 1.51 7.44 -10.12
N PRO A 254 0.50 6.62 -9.81
CA PRO A 254 -0.66 7.09 -9.08
C PRO A 254 -0.19 7.76 -7.79
N THR A 255 -0.68 8.98 -7.56
CA THR A 255 -0.50 9.73 -6.31
C THR A 255 -0.72 8.80 -5.12
N LEU A 256 0.22 8.78 -4.18
CA LEU A 256 0.14 7.97 -2.96
C LEU A 256 -1.24 8.15 -2.30
N PRO A 257 -1.73 7.17 -1.51
CA PRO A 257 -2.97 7.35 -0.76
C PRO A 257 -2.88 8.67 0.01
N ILE A 258 -3.85 9.56 -0.20
CA ILE A 258 -3.88 10.89 0.40
C ILE A 258 -4.63 10.78 1.74
N GLU A 259 -3.97 11.14 2.83
CA GLU A 259 -4.56 11.27 4.16
C GLU A 259 -4.88 12.75 4.47
N GLY A 260 -5.95 13.04 5.20
CA GLY A 260 -6.32 14.42 5.57
C GLY A 260 -7.36 15.06 4.65
N CYS A 261 -7.79 16.27 5.01
CA CYS A 261 -8.90 16.98 4.35
C CYS A 261 -8.48 18.24 3.57
N GLY A 262 -7.18 18.54 3.52
CA GLY A 262 -6.68 19.75 2.87
C GLY A 262 -6.73 19.73 1.34
N ALA A 263 -6.59 20.92 0.73
CA ALA A 263 -6.66 21.07 -0.73
C ALA A 263 -5.38 20.65 -1.48
N VAL A 264 -4.22 20.60 -0.80
CA VAL A 264 -2.91 20.40 -1.43
C VAL A 264 -2.28 19.10 -0.93
N PRO A 265 -2.04 18.09 -1.80
CA PRO A 265 -1.31 16.89 -1.40
C PRO A 265 0.17 17.23 -1.20
N VAL A 266 0.69 16.91 -0.02
CA VAL A 266 2.08 17.09 0.38
C VAL A 266 2.70 15.72 0.61
N ASP A 267 3.87 15.49 0.03
CA ASP A 267 4.63 14.24 0.12
C ASP A 267 6.14 14.52 0.23
N GLN A 268 6.95 13.48 0.17
CA GLN A 268 8.41 13.58 0.19
C GLN A 268 8.99 14.49 -0.92
N ASN A 269 8.25 14.71 -2.01
CA ASN A 269 8.67 15.43 -3.20
C ASN A 269 8.14 16.87 -3.26
N TYR A 270 7.38 17.31 -2.24
CA TYR A 270 6.78 18.63 -2.22
C TYR A 270 7.85 19.72 -2.29
N ASN A 271 7.80 20.58 -3.31
CA ASN A 271 8.80 21.61 -3.60
C ASN A 271 10.24 21.10 -3.80
N GLY A 272 10.42 19.85 -4.25
CA GLY A 272 11.73 19.32 -4.66
C GLY A 272 11.80 17.80 -4.52
N ASN A 273 12.53 17.14 -5.43
CA ASN A 273 12.69 15.69 -5.42
C ASN A 273 13.33 15.21 -4.11
N ASP A 274 12.66 14.29 -3.40
CA ASP A 274 13.06 13.72 -2.11
C ASP A 274 13.43 14.73 -1.02
N ARG A 275 12.91 15.96 -1.10
CA ARG A 275 13.20 17.02 -0.13
C ARG A 275 12.86 16.61 1.30
N PHE A 276 11.75 15.91 1.50
CA PHE A 276 11.24 15.51 2.81
C PHE A 276 11.37 14.00 3.07
N ALA A 277 12.23 13.31 2.31
CA ALA A 277 12.57 11.92 2.58
C ALA A 277 13.47 11.84 3.84
N TYR A 278 13.10 10.99 4.79
CA TYR A 278 13.81 10.87 6.06
C TYR A 278 15.08 10.04 5.93
N ARG A 279 16.22 10.68 6.19
CA ARG A 279 17.56 10.10 6.03
C ARG A 279 18.39 10.40 7.27
N ASP A 280 19.33 9.53 7.57
CA ASP A 280 20.31 9.77 8.64
C ASP A 280 21.39 10.76 8.21
N ALA A 281 22.32 11.07 9.12
CA ALA A 281 23.43 12.00 8.86
C ALA A 281 24.39 11.54 7.74
N SER A 282 24.38 10.25 7.37
CA SER A 282 25.13 9.71 6.23
C SER A 282 24.35 9.72 4.92
N GLY A 283 23.11 10.21 4.92
CA GLY A 283 22.22 10.22 3.76
C GLY A 283 21.54 8.89 3.49
N CYS A 284 21.72 7.90 4.37
CA CYS A 284 21.05 6.61 4.26
C CYS A 284 19.57 6.75 4.66
N PRO A 285 18.65 6.15 3.90
CA PRO A 285 17.22 6.24 4.19
C PRO A 285 16.84 5.50 5.47
N ILE A 286 15.95 6.09 6.27
CA ILE A 286 15.45 5.47 7.50
C ILE A 286 14.08 4.84 7.23
N HIS A 287 14.03 3.50 7.27
CA HIS A 287 12.79 2.73 7.12
C HIS A 287 11.96 2.68 8.41
N GLY A 288 10.63 2.82 8.27
CA GLY A 288 9.65 2.58 9.32
C GLY A 288 9.62 3.65 10.41
N ALA A 289 10.12 4.85 10.13
CA ALA A 289 9.93 6.00 11.00
C ALA A 289 8.51 6.56 10.84
N MET A 290 7.95 7.06 11.92
CA MET A 290 6.68 7.77 11.92
C MET A 290 6.89 9.23 11.55
N VAL A 291 6.01 9.77 10.71
CA VAL A 291 6.01 11.17 10.27
C VAL A 291 4.71 11.80 10.73
N HIS A 292 4.81 12.82 11.59
CA HIS A 292 3.66 13.57 12.10
C HIS A 292 3.70 14.99 11.55
N VAL A 293 2.59 15.48 11.04
CA VAL A 293 2.50 16.86 10.53
C VAL A 293 1.62 17.71 11.45
N TYR A 294 2.16 18.82 11.92
CA TYR A 294 1.47 19.79 12.78
C TYR A 294 1.40 21.15 12.09
N THR A 295 0.38 21.94 12.41
CA THR A 295 0.45 23.38 12.09
C THR A 295 1.64 23.99 12.84
N LYS A 296 2.37 24.88 12.19
CA LYS A 296 3.51 25.54 12.83
C LYS A 296 3.10 26.33 14.07
N ALA A 297 1.92 26.94 14.05
CA ALA A 297 1.37 27.65 15.21
C ALA A 297 1.20 26.76 16.45
N VAL A 298 0.76 25.50 16.28
CA VAL A 298 0.66 24.54 17.40
C VAL A 298 2.05 24.06 17.81
N PHE A 299 2.90 23.75 16.84
CA PHE A 299 4.25 23.26 17.10
C PHE A 299 5.14 24.30 17.80
N ASP A 300 5.02 25.58 17.47
CA ASP A 300 5.82 26.66 18.09
C ASP A 300 5.49 26.85 19.58
N VAL A 301 4.34 26.39 20.06
CA VAL A 301 3.92 26.48 21.48
C VAL A 301 4.56 25.39 22.33
N THR A 302 4.54 24.14 21.85
CA THR A 302 4.96 22.95 22.62
C THR A 302 6.23 22.29 22.11
N GLY A 303 6.69 22.64 20.92
CA GLY A 303 7.85 22.04 20.27
C GLY A 303 7.73 20.53 20.13
N LEU A 304 8.80 19.82 20.48
CA LEU A 304 8.84 18.35 20.45
C LEU A 304 7.91 17.67 21.47
N ASP A 305 7.40 18.41 22.46
CA ASP A 305 6.43 17.91 23.43
C ASP A 305 4.99 18.00 22.92
N THR A 306 4.78 18.39 21.65
CA THR A 306 3.45 18.45 21.04
C THR A 306 2.78 17.07 21.07
N PRO A 307 1.59 16.93 21.68
CA PRO A 307 0.87 15.66 21.71
C PRO A 307 0.56 15.12 20.30
N GLN A 308 0.83 13.82 20.09
CA GLN A 308 0.65 13.17 18.78
C GLN A 308 -0.78 13.23 18.24
N ASN A 309 -1.79 13.33 19.12
CA ASN A 309 -3.19 13.47 18.74
C ASN A 309 -3.56 14.85 18.16
N LEU A 310 -2.64 15.82 18.17
CA LEU A 310 -2.79 17.11 17.50
C LEU A 310 -2.20 17.12 16.08
N ALA A 311 -1.62 16.00 15.63
CA ALA A 311 -1.15 15.88 14.26
C ALA A 311 -2.33 15.91 13.28
N LEU A 312 -2.18 16.67 12.20
CA LEU A 312 -3.18 16.79 11.13
C LEU A 312 -3.16 15.60 10.15
N GLY A 313 -2.02 14.90 10.08
CA GLY A 313 -1.83 13.70 9.29
C GLY A 313 -0.62 12.92 9.81
N VAL A 314 -0.65 11.60 9.61
CA VAL A 314 0.35 10.68 10.14
C VAL A 314 0.67 9.63 9.09
N THR A 315 1.90 9.66 8.60
CA THR A 315 2.41 8.68 7.64
C THR A 315 3.62 7.95 8.22
N SER A 316 4.11 6.94 7.52
CA SER A 316 5.33 6.22 7.89
C SER A 316 6.32 6.24 6.74
N THR A 317 7.61 6.07 7.03
CA THR A 317 8.63 6.04 5.99
C THR A 317 8.78 4.63 5.41
N THR A 318 8.79 4.55 4.08
CA THR A 318 9.17 3.37 3.31
C THR A 318 10.68 3.12 3.43
N ALA A 319 11.18 2.03 2.83
CA ALA A 319 12.60 1.69 2.95
C ALA A 319 13.57 2.74 2.37
N ASN A 320 13.04 3.67 1.57
CA ASN A 320 13.77 4.83 1.03
C ASN A 320 13.70 6.09 1.88
N GLY A 321 13.11 6.03 3.08
CA GLY A 321 12.86 7.23 3.86
C GLY A 321 11.72 8.09 3.30
N ARG A 322 11.16 7.74 2.13
CA ARG A 322 10.00 8.40 1.52
C ARG A 322 8.73 8.08 2.29
N TRP A 323 7.72 8.91 2.17
CA TRP A 323 6.47 8.72 2.88
C TRP A 323 5.66 7.60 2.21
N ALA A 324 4.99 6.77 3.01
CA ALA A 324 4.13 5.70 2.52
C ALA A 324 2.81 6.25 1.95
N GLN A 325 2.42 7.45 2.37
CA GLN A 325 1.16 8.14 2.06
C GLN A 325 1.41 9.65 1.98
N SER A 326 0.74 10.33 1.05
CA SER A 326 0.72 11.80 0.97
C SER A 326 -0.26 12.35 2.00
N ILE A 327 -0.04 13.57 2.48
CA ILE A 327 -0.94 14.25 3.42
C ILE A 327 -1.53 15.48 2.73
N ALA A 328 -2.85 15.55 2.64
CA ALA A 328 -3.62 16.68 2.17
C ALA A 328 -3.66 17.78 3.23
N LEU A 329 -3.00 18.90 2.93
CA LEU A 329 -2.89 20.07 3.79
C LEU A 329 -3.51 21.30 3.13
N ASP A 330 -4.05 22.20 3.94
CA ASP A 330 -4.45 23.52 3.47
C ASP A 330 -3.23 24.43 3.31
N PRO A 331 -3.31 25.51 2.50
CA PRO A 331 -2.20 26.46 2.40
C PRO A 331 -1.82 27.05 3.77
N GLY A 332 -0.53 27.00 4.13
CA GLY A 332 -0.04 27.42 5.44
C GLY A 332 1.34 26.89 5.79
N GLU A 333 1.83 27.24 6.98
CA GLU A 333 3.12 26.76 7.50
C GLU A 333 2.93 25.57 8.45
N TYR A 334 3.73 24.52 8.24
CA TYR A 334 3.65 23.27 8.99
C TYR A 334 5.02 22.81 9.48
N ALA A 335 5.02 22.08 10.58
CA ALA A 335 6.16 21.34 11.10
C ALA A 335 5.96 19.85 10.84
N ILE A 336 6.97 19.21 10.26
CA ILE A 336 7.03 17.77 9.97
C ILE A 336 7.98 17.16 10.99
N VAL A 337 7.47 16.27 11.84
CA VAL A 337 8.25 15.62 12.90
C VAL A 337 8.44 14.15 12.55
N TYR A 338 9.70 13.74 12.44
CA TYR A 338 10.10 12.36 12.19
C TYR A 338 10.54 11.70 13.50
N HIS A 339 10.08 10.48 13.77
CA HIS A 339 10.65 9.70 14.86
C HIS A 339 10.57 8.19 14.60
N LYS A 340 11.60 7.47 15.02
CA LYS A 340 11.61 6.01 15.08
C LYS A 340 11.99 5.59 16.50
N LEU A 341 11.01 5.15 17.27
CA LEU A 341 11.15 4.93 18.71
C LEU A 341 12.36 4.05 19.04
N GLY A 342 13.31 4.60 19.78
CA GLY A 342 14.52 3.89 20.23
C GLY A 342 15.64 3.78 19.19
N GLU A 343 15.49 4.33 17.99
CA GLU A 343 16.50 4.26 16.93
C GLU A 343 16.89 5.65 16.38
N TYR A 344 15.94 6.47 15.95
CA TYR A 344 16.19 7.76 15.27
C TYR A 344 15.18 8.84 15.66
N GLY A 345 15.59 10.11 15.59
CA GLY A 345 14.79 11.28 15.93
C GLY A 345 14.62 11.52 17.45
N PRO A 346 13.71 12.42 17.85
CA PRO A 346 12.83 13.18 16.98
C PRO A 346 13.58 14.27 16.20
N ASP A 347 13.38 14.29 14.88
CA ASP A 347 13.90 15.31 13.97
C ASP A 347 12.75 16.14 13.39
N VAL A 348 13.03 17.39 12.99
CA VAL A 348 11.99 18.34 12.56
C VAL A 348 12.39 19.05 11.28
N ASP A 349 11.47 19.07 10.33
CA ASP A 349 11.52 19.93 9.13
C ASP A 349 10.32 20.88 9.07
N PHE A 350 10.46 21.94 8.29
CA PHE A 350 9.39 22.92 8.07
C PHE A 350 9.02 23.00 6.59
N VAL A 351 7.71 23.08 6.33
CA VAL A 351 7.15 23.22 4.99
C VAL A 351 6.16 24.38 4.96
N ASN A 352 6.24 25.18 3.90
CA ASN A 352 5.23 26.19 3.58
C ASN A 352 4.42 25.69 2.38
N VAL A 353 3.16 25.34 2.64
CA VAL A 353 2.22 24.83 1.65
C VAL A 353 1.57 26.02 0.96
N VAL A 354 1.78 26.14 -0.34
CA VAL A 354 1.20 27.20 -1.15
C VAL A 354 -0.04 26.64 -1.86
N ALA A 355 -1.08 27.46 -1.97
CA ALA A 355 -2.24 27.12 -2.77
C ALA A 355 -1.79 26.75 -4.20
N VAL A 356 -2.28 25.62 -4.71
CA VAL A 356 -2.10 25.30 -6.13
C VAL A 356 -2.81 26.41 -6.89
N ASN A 357 -2.04 27.32 -7.50
CA ASN A 357 -2.58 28.18 -8.54
C ASN A 357 -3.15 27.23 -9.57
N GLN A 358 -4.48 27.13 -9.66
CA GLN A 358 -5.11 26.32 -10.70
C GLN A 358 -4.45 26.71 -12.02
N PRO A 359 -4.03 25.73 -12.86
CA PRO A 359 -3.62 26.08 -14.22
C PRO A 359 -4.76 26.91 -14.80
N GLN A 360 -4.47 28.15 -15.18
CA GLN A 360 -5.46 28.97 -15.85
C GLN A 360 -5.99 28.13 -16.99
N LEU A 361 -7.29 27.84 -16.96
CA LEU A 361 -7.99 27.23 -18.09
C LEU A 361 -7.57 28.05 -19.30
N LEU A 362 -6.78 27.44 -20.18
CA LEU A 362 -6.54 27.96 -21.51
C LEU A 362 -7.91 28.01 -22.16
N THR A 363 -8.61 29.15 -22.05
CA THR A 363 -9.72 29.50 -22.91
C THR A 363 -9.11 29.71 -24.29
N THR A 364 -8.83 28.62 -24.99
CA THR A 364 -8.79 28.64 -26.44
C THR A 364 -10.23 28.90 -26.87
N LYS A 365 -10.56 30.19 -26.96
CA LYS A 365 -11.68 30.62 -27.78
C LYS A 365 -11.36 30.04 -29.18
N PRO A 366 -12.16 29.13 -29.73
CA PRO A 366 -11.89 28.63 -31.06
C PRO A 366 -11.85 29.84 -31.98
N ALA A 367 -10.71 30.05 -32.65
CA ALA A 367 -10.62 31.00 -33.74
C ALA A 367 -11.64 30.54 -34.78
N VAL A 368 -12.79 31.21 -34.83
CA VAL A 368 -13.72 31.08 -35.93
C VAL A 368 -12.93 31.49 -37.16
N ALA A 369 -12.55 30.50 -37.96
CA ALA A 369 -11.96 30.73 -39.26
C ALA A 369 -12.96 31.56 -40.07
N THR A 370 -12.63 32.83 -40.29
CA THR A 370 -13.31 33.66 -41.26
C THR A 370 -13.19 32.96 -42.61
N ALA A 371 -14.33 32.61 -43.19
CA ALA A 371 -14.38 31.96 -44.50
C ALA A 371 -13.55 32.77 -45.52
N PRO A 372 -12.75 32.11 -46.38
CA PRO A 372 -12.03 32.82 -47.44
C PRO A 372 -13.05 33.52 -48.34
N SER A 373 -12.86 34.84 -48.51
CA SER A 373 -13.62 35.67 -49.44
C SER A 373 -13.56 35.06 -50.84
N LYS A 374 -14.74 34.84 -51.41
CA LYS A 374 -14.97 34.39 -52.78
C LYS A 374 -14.16 35.28 -53.75
N PRO A 375 -13.32 34.73 -54.64
CA PRO A 375 -12.64 35.55 -55.64
C PRO A 375 -13.67 36.15 -56.60
N GLU A 376 -13.63 37.48 -56.73
CA GLU A 376 -14.40 38.23 -57.72
C GLU A 376 -14.02 37.77 -59.14
N ARG A 377 -15.04 37.45 -59.95
CA ARG A 377 -14.86 37.26 -61.40
C ARG A 377 -14.51 38.61 -62.01
N PRO A 378 -13.43 38.73 -62.79
CA PRO A 378 -13.25 39.89 -63.64
C PRO A 378 -14.26 39.84 -64.78
N ASP A 379 -15.23 40.75 -64.73
CA ASP A 379 -16.05 41.13 -65.87
C ASP A 379 -15.18 41.95 -66.83
N SER A 380 -14.80 41.35 -67.97
CA SER A 380 -14.71 41.98 -69.29
C SER A 380 -13.81 41.14 -70.20
N PHE A 381 -14.35 40.64 -71.31
CA PHE A 381 -13.76 40.90 -72.63
C PHE A 381 -14.78 40.51 -73.71
N TRP A 382 -15.31 41.54 -74.36
CA TRP A 382 -15.95 41.47 -75.68
C TRP A 382 -14.87 41.51 -76.77
N ASP A 383 -15.17 40.84 -77.89
CA ASP A 383 -14.78 41.11 -79.28
C ASP A 383 -13.29 41.05 -79.71
N ILE A 384 -12.89 39.98 -80.42
CA ILE A 384 -12.82 39.81 -81.89
C ILE A 384 -12.41 38.37 -82.21
#